data_AF-A0A4R6TI12-F1
#
_entry.id   AF-A0A4R6TI12-F1
#
_cell.length_a   1.000
_cell.length_b   1.000
_cell.length_c   1.000
_cell.angle_alpha   90.00
_cell.angle_beta   90.00
_cell.angle_gamma   90.00
#
_symmetry.space_group_name_H-M   'P 1'
#
loop_
_entity.id
_entity.type
_entity.pdbx_description
1 polymer ?
#
loop_
_entity_poly.entity_id
_entity_poly.type
_entity_poly.pdbx_seq_one_letter_code
_entity_poly.pdbx_strand_id
1 'polypeptide(L)'
;MELANKLKALSQKITTLKDQIETEEATKTAFVLPFIDILGYDIFNPTEVVPEFTADIGLKKGEKVDYAIIENNVPILIIECKHWKENLNTHNSQLFRYFHTSKSRFALLTNGIEYKFFTDLEATNKMDEKPFLEFDITKLKEPTINEILKFHKSNFDIDQIVNNASSLKYSKEIKKIFNTQLVDPENDFIRFFSSRVYSGRQTERVLEQFKELVSKSINQLISERVNDRLHSALNKEEEKLVEENIESEQKNESKIVTTEEEMEAYRIVVAILRKKIQVERVAYRDTQSYFGVLLDDNNRKPLCRFHFNGKTKYVGLFDANKKEVREKIEKIDDIYKLDFLLLKTIDYYEELEVEKVN
;
A
#
# COMPACT_ATOMS: atom_id res chain seq x y z
N MET A 1 -3.85 -4.81 -12.52
CA MET A 1 -5.02 -5.43 -11.85
C MET A 1 -5.47 -6.71 -12.56
N GLU A 2 -5.55 -6.76 -13.90
CA GLU A 2 -5.93 -7.98 -14.64
C GLU A 2 -4.94 -9.14 -14.48
N LEU A 3 -3.62 -8.89 -14.67
CA LEU A 3 -2.58 -9.92 -14.49
C LEU A 3 -2.62 -10.56 -13.10
N ALA A 4 -2.74 -9.74 -12.05
CA ALA A 4 -2.80 -10.21 -10.67
C ALA A 4 -3.97 -11.17 -10.44
N ASN A 5 -5.15 -10.87 -11.02
CA ASN A 5 -6.32 -11.73 -10.93
C ASN A 5 -6.10 -13.06 -11.64
N LYS A 6 -5.49 -13.05 -12.84
CA LYS A 6 -5.17 -14.27 -13.59
C LYS A 6 -4.15 -15.15 -12.85
N LEU A 7 -3.08 -14.55 -12.30
CA LEU A 7 -2.10 -15.25 -11.47
C LEU A 7 -2.72 -15.86 -10.21
N LYS A 8 -3.64 -15.14 -9.56
CA LYS A 8 -4.39 -15.64 -8.41
C LYS A 8 -5.28 -16.82 -8.78
N ALA A 9 -5.96 -16.77 -9.92
CA ALA A 9 -6.77 -17.87 -10.42
C ALA A 9 -5.91 -19.11 -10.72
N LEU A 10 -4.74 -18.93 -11.34
CA LEU A 10 -3.78 -20.02 -11.57
C LEU A 10 -3.28 -20.63 -10.25
N SER A 11 -2.94 -19.80 -9.26
CA SER A 11 -2.57 -20.25 -7.91
C SER A 11 -3.66 -21.11 -7.27
N GLN A 12 -4.92 -20.71 -7.37
CA GLN A 12 -6.05 -21.48 -6.84
C GLN A 12 -6.19 -22.82 -7.57
N LYS A 13 -6.14 -22.81 -8.91
CA LYS A 13 -6.18 -24.03 -9.73
C LYS A 13 -5.08 -25.02 -9.33
N ILE A 14 -3.84 -24.54 -9.18
CA ILE A 14 -2.70 -25.36 -8.76
C ILE A 14 -2.96 -25.99 -7.38
N THR A 15 -3.43 -25.19 -6.42
CA THR A 15 -3.71 -25.66 -5.06
C THR A 15 -4.76 -26.77 -5.04
N THR A 16 -5.77 -26.68 -5.90
CA THR A 16 -6.85 -27.68 -5.99
C THR A 16 -6.45 -28.94 -6.76
N LEU A 17 -5.64 -28.81 -7.82
CA LEU A 17 -5.40 -29.91 -8.76
C LEU A 17 -4.06 -30.62 -8.60
N LYS A 18 -3.05 -30.03 -7.94
CA LYS A 18 -1.69 -30.58 -7.91
C LYS A 18 -1.64 -32.05 -7.46
N ASP A 19 -2.43 -32.45 -6.47
CA ASP A 19 -2.41 -33.81 -5.94
C ASP A 19 -2.99 -34.86 -6.92
N GLN A 20 -3.69 -34.41 -7.98
CA GLN A 20 -4.20 -35.23 -9.08
C GLN A 20 -3.25 -35.26 -10.28
N ILE A 21 -2.18 -34.47 -10.27
CA ILE A 21 -1.18 -34.43 -11.34
C ILE A 21 -0.07 -35.45 -11.03
N GLU A 22 0.05 -36.46 -11.89
CA GLU A 22 1.00 -37.58 -11.71
C GLU A 22 2.25 -37.48 -12.58
N THR A 23 2.24 -36.68 -13.64
CA THR A 23 3.33 -36.62 -14.63
C THR A 23 3.86 -35.21 -14.84
N GLU A 24 5.10 -35.13 -15.30
CA GLU A 24 5.73 -33.86 -15.67
C GLU A 24 4.96 -33.20 -16.83
N GLU A 25 4.51 -33.98 -17.82
CA GLU A 25 3.73 -33.47 -18.94
C GLU A 25 2.38 -32.88 -18.50
N ALA A 26 1.72 -33.53 -17.54
CA ALA A 26 0.51 -32.98 -16.94
C ALA A 26 0.80 -31.71 -16.12
N THR A 27 1.97 -31.61 -15.47
CA THR A 27 2.42 -30.37 -14.81
C THR A 27 2.61 -29.24 -15.82
N LYS A 28 3.31 -29.50 -16.92
CA LYS A 28 3.54 -28.55 -18.02
C LYS A 28 2.20 -28.04 -18.57
N THR A 29 1.30 -28.95 -18.91
CA THR A 29 0.00 -28.62 -19.50
C THR A 29 -0.93 -27.90 -18.53
N ALA A 30 -1.04 -28.39 -17.30
CA ALA A 30 -2.03 -27.88 -16.36
C ALA A 30 -1.62 -26.58 -15.67
N PHE A 31 -0.31 -26.35 -15.48
CA PHE A 31 0.24 -25.26 -14.67
C PHE A 31 1.18 -24.32 -15.43
N VAL A 32 2.12 -24.85 -16.23
CA VAL A 32 3.13 -24.01 -16.91
C VAL A 32 2.56 -23.31 -18.15
N LEU A 33 1.87 -24.02 -19.04
CA LEU A 33 1.25 -23.41 -20.23
C LEU A 33 0.26 -22.29 -19.86
N PRO A 34 -0.62 -22.44 -18.85
CA PRO A 34 -1.43 -21.32 -18.38
C PRO A 34 -0.63 -20.12 -17.89
N PHE A 35 0.54 -20.33 -17.27
CA PHE A 35 1.40 -19.21 -16.89
C PHE A 35 1.94 -18.47 -18.12
N ILE A 36 2.37 -19.21 -19.16
CA ILE A 36 2.83 -18.62 -20.44
C ILE A 36 1.70 -17.83 -21.12
N ASP A 37 0.49 -18.38 -21.15
CA ASP A 37 -0.71 -17.69 -21.66
C ASP A 37 -1.03 -16.41 -20.86
N ILE A 38 -0.88 -16.46 -19.53
CA ILE A 38 -1.05 -15.28 -18.66
C ILE A 38 -0.02 -14.18 -18.95
N LEU A 39 1.18 -14.52 -19.41
CA LEU A 39 2.16 -13.56 -19.90
C LEU A 39 1.80 -12.98 -21.28
N GLY A 40 0.71 -13.44 -21.90
CA GLY A 40 0.18 -12.90 -23.15
C GLY A 40 0.77 -13.52 -24.41
N TYR A 41 1.49 -14.65 -24.29
CA TYR A 41 2.01 -15.39 -25.44
C TYR A 41 1.04 -16.48 -25.85
N ASP A 42 0.84 -16.65 -27.16
CA ASP A 42 -0.13 -17.62 -27.69
C ASP A 42 0.41 -19.06 -27.63
N ILE A 43 -0.08 -19.82 -26.64
CA ILE A 43 0.28 -21.23 -26.44
C ILE A 43 -0.22 -22.18 -27.55
N PHE A 44 -1.12 -21.72 -28.42
CA PHE A 44 -1.59 -22.47 -29.57
C PHE A 44 -0.85 -22.11 -30.86
N ASN A 45 0.00 -21.08 -30.83
CA ASN A 45 0.85 -20.71 -31.94
C ASN A 45 2.25 -21.35 -31.80
N PRO A 46 2.54 -22.44 -32.53
CA PRO A 46 3.82 -23.15 -32.41
C PRO A 46 5.00 -22.38 -32.99
N THR A 47 4.81 -21.20 -33.57
CA THR A 47 5.90 -20.30 -33.97
C THR A 47 6.23 -19.26 -32.90
N GLU A 48 5.36 -19.07 -31.91
CA GLU A 48 5.53 -18.13 -30.81
C GLU A 48 5.90 -18.87 -29.52
N VAL A 49 5.13 -19.89 -29.14
CA VAL A 49 5.46 -20.79 -28.03
C VAL A 49 5.85 -22.13 -28.64
N VAL A 50 7.16 -22.34 -28.81
CA VAL A 50 7.71 -23.51 -29.48
C VAL A 50 7.98 -24.61 -28.46
N PRO A 51 7.27 -25.76 -28.49
CA PRO A 51 7.59 -26.89 -27.63
C PRO A 51 8.84 -27.62 -28.10
N GLU A 52 9.53 -28.30 -27.19
CA GLU A 52 10.70 -29.15 -27.47
C GLU A 52 11.80 -28.43 -28.29
N PHE A 53 12.02 -27.14 -28.01
CA PHE A 53 12.87 -26.27 -28.82
C PHE A 53 14.35 -26.67 -28.75
N THR A 54 14.99 -26.82 -29.92
CA THR A 54 16.40 -27.22 -30.09
C THR A 54 17.24 -26.07 -30.62
N ALA A 55 18.44 -25.84 -30.07
CA ALA A 55 19.37 -24.85 -30.58
C ALA A 55 20.19 -25.49 -31.70
N ASP A 56 20.07 -24.99 -32.93
CA ASP A 56 20.76 -25.49 -34.13
C ASP A 56 22.28 -25.19 -34.14
N ILE A 57 22.99 -25.43 -33.02
CA ILE A 57 24.42 -25.19 -32.89
C ILE A 57 25.15 -26.45 -32.41
N GLY A 58 25.41 -27.36 -33.36
CA GLY A 58 26.69 -28.03 -33.61
C GLY A 58 27.45 -28.83 -32.53
N LEU A 59 27.12 -28.83 -31.23
CA LEU A 59 27.99 -29.43 -30.21
C LEU A 59 27.41 -30.59 -29.40
N LYS A 60 26.14 -30.95 -29.57
CA LYS A 60 25.58 -32.28 -29.23
C LYS A 60 24.18 -32.42 -29.83
N LYS A 61 23.98 -33.43 -30.69
CA LYS A 61 22.65 -33.80 -31.20
C LYS A 61 21.73 -34.14 -30.02
N GLY A 62 20.65 -33.38 -29.83
CA GLY A 62 19.50 -33.80 -29.02
C GLY A 62 19.24 -33.08 -27.69
N GLU A 63 19.96 -32.01 -27.34
CA GLU A 63 19.58 -31.19 -26.17
C GLU A 63 18.49 -30.19 -26.56
N LYS A 64 17.34 -30.30 -25.87
CA LYS A 64 16.13 -29.51 -26.10
C LYS A 64 15.65 -28.90 -24.79
N VAL A 65 15.03 -27.74 -24.83
CA VAL A 65 14.25 -27.21 -23.70
C VAL A 65 12.78 -27.51 -23.92
N ASP A 66 11.98 -27.51 -22.86
CA ASP A 66 10.57 -27.87 -22.95
C ASP A 66 9.77 -26.86 -23.76
N TYR A 67 10.00 -25.56 -23.53
CA TYR A 67 9.40 -24.49 -24.33
C TYR A 67 10.41 -23.38 -24.61
N ALA A 68 10.21 -22.69 -25.73
CA ALA A 68 10.83 -21.41 -25.99
C ALA A 68 9.78 -20.41 -26.46
N ILE A 69 9.87 -19.20 -25.94
CA ILE A 69 9.10 -18.05 -26.42
C ILE A 69 9.94 -17.33 -27.47
N ILE A 70 9.37 -17.20 -28.66
CA ILE A 70 10.00 -16.60 -29.83
C ILE A 70 9.37 -15.25 -30.12
N GLU A 71 10.21 -14.23 -30.27
CA GLU A 71 9.82 -12.92 -30.75
C GLU A 71 10.77 -12.52 -31.88
N ASN A 72 10.23 -12.05 -33.02
CA ASN A 72 11.03 -11.68 -34.20
C ASN A 72 12.00 -12.79 -34.66
N ASN A 73 11.56 -14.06 -34.63
CA ASN A 73 12.35 -15.26 -34.95
C ASN A 73 13.59 -15.48 -34.05
N VAL A 74 13.65 -14.84 -32.89
CA VAL A 74 14.72 -15.03 -31.89
C VAL A 74 14.09 -15.54 -30.59
N PRO A 75 14.68 -16.56 -29.93
CA PRO A 75 14.23 -16.97 -28.61
C PRO A 75 14.51 -15.87 -27.60
N ILE A 76 13.47 -15.39 -26.92
CA ILE A 76 13.56 -14.34 -25.88
C ILE A 76 13.50 -14.93 -24.45
N LEU A 77 12.89 -16.10 -24.30
CA LEU A 77 12.82 -16.85 -23.04
C LEU A 77 12.83 -18.34 -23.34
N ILE A 78 13.76 -19.08 -22.73
CA ILE A 78 13.78 -20.55 -22.77
C ILE A 78 13.27 -21.09 -21.44
N ILE A 79 12.47 -22.16 -21.48
CA ILE A 79 11.75 -22.67 -20.32
C ILE A 79 12.00 -24.16 -20.18
N GLU A 80 12.46 -24.54 -19.00
CA GLU A 80 12.67 -25.91 -18.58
C GLU A 80 11.73 -26.20 -17.42
N CYS A 81 10.98 -27.29 -17.54
CA CYS A 81 9.95 -27.67 -16.61
C CYS A 81 10.36 -28.93 -15.84
N LYS A 82 9.75 -29.10 -14.68
CA LYS A 82 9.88 -30.27 -13.81
C LYS A 82 8.51 -30.67 -13.29
N HIS A 83 8.43 -31.88 -12.74
CA HIS A 83 7.22 -32.34 -12.06
C HIS A 83 6.94 -31.46 -10.83
N TRP A 84 5.68 -31.14 -10.52
CA TRP A 84 5.33 -30.20 -9.42
C TRP A 84 5.87 -30.59 -8.03
N LYS A 85 6.08 -31.89 -7.79
CA LYS A 85 6.69 -32.43 -6.56
C LYS A 85 8.21 -32.30 -6.51
N GLU A 86 8.86 -32.00 -7.63
CA GLU A 86 10.31 -31.96 -7.73
C GLU A 86 10.87 -30.64 -7.18
N ASN A 87 11.99 -30.74 -6.47
CA ASN A 87 12.69 -29.58 -5.92
C ASN A 87 13.62 -28.97 -6.98
N LEU A 88 13.49 -27.67 -7.22
CA LEU A 88 14.26 -26.94 -8.24
C LEU A 88 15.67 -26.52 -7.81
N ASN A 89 16.20 -27.02 -6.69
CA ASN A 89 17.56 -26.68 -6.21
C ASN A 89 18.66 -27.53 -6.85
N THR A 90 18.30 -28.55 -7.63
CA THR A 90 19.26 -29.33 -8.42
C THR A 90 19.81 -28.47 -9.56
N HIS A 91 21.14 -28.48 -9.76
CA HIS A 91 21.76 -27.81 -10.91
C HIS A 91 21.27 -28.48 -12.20
N ASN A 92 20.34 -27.82 -12.91
CA ASN A 92 19.84 -28.37 -14.16
C ASN A 92 20.85 -28.15 -15.28
N SER A 93 21.77 -29.11 -15.42
CA SER A 93 22.83 -29.09 -16.44
C SER A 93 22.30 -28.90 -17.87
N GLN A 94 21.06 -29.30 -18.15
CA GLN A 94 20.44 -29.15 -19.48
C GLN A 94 20.11 -27.68 -19.79
N LEU A 95 19.43 -26.99 -18.87
CA LEU A 95 19.12 -25.57 -19.04
C LEU A 95 20.39 -24.72 -19.16
N PHE A 96 21.41 -24.99 -18.32
CA PHE A 96 22.71 -24.30 -18.40
C PHE A 96 23.42 -24.49 -19.75
N ARG A 97 23.48 -25.74 -20.24
CA ARG A 97 24.14 -26.03 -21.53
C ARG A 97 23.41 -25.39 -22.69
N TYR A 98 22.08 -25.42 -22.68
CA TYR A 98 21.27 -24.81 -23.73
C TYR A 98 21.38 -23.28 -23.73
N PHE A 99 21.36 -22.65 -22.55
CA PHE A 99 21.53 -21.20 -22.46
C PHE A 99 22.81 -20.73 -23.15
N HIS A 100 23.90 -21.50 -23.00
CA HIS A 100 25.20 -21.14 -23.57
C HIS A 100 25.24 -21.09 -25.10
N THR A 101 24.40 -21.88 -25.76
CA THR A 101 24.29 -21.95 -27.22
C THR A 101 23.07 -21.19 -27.76
N SER A 102 22.24 -20.63 -26.89
CA SER A 102 21.05 -19.87 -27.25
C SER A 102 21.38 -18.39 -27.48
N LYS A 103 20.53 -17.72 -28.28
CA LYS A 103 20.49 -16.25 -28.38
C LYS A 103 19.61 -15.61 -27.30
N SER A 104 18.92 -16.42 -26.49
CA SER A 104 18.06 -15.94 -25.43
C SER A 104 18.86 -15.30 -24.31
N ARG A 105 18.37 -14.16 -23.82
CA ARG A 105 18.93 -13.46 -22.64
C ARG A 105 18.31 -13.93 -21.33
N PHE A 106 17.23 -14.70 -21.39
CA PHE A 106 16.50 -15.18 -20.21
C PHE A 106 16.22 -16.67 -20.27
N ALA A 107 16.21 -17.29 -19.09
CA ALA A 107 15.79 -18.67 -18.87
C ALA A 107 14.84 -18.76 -17.68
N LEU A 108 13.92 -19.71 -17.74
CA LEU A 108 13.00 -20.04 -16.66
C LEU A 108 13.13 -21.54 -16.32
N LEU A 109 13.40 -21.84 -15.06
CA LEU A 109 13.24 -23.17 -14.48
C LEU A 109 11.99 -23.17 -13.59
N THR A 110 11.05 -24.09 -13.84
CA THR A 110 9.80 -24.14 -13.06
C THR A 110 9.26 -25.55 -12.88
N ASN A 111 8.54 -25.79 -11.79
CA ASN A 111 7.71 -26.98 -11.57
C ASN A 111 6.20 -26.63 -11.57
N GLY A 112 5.83 -25.47 -12.12
CA GLY A 112 4.47 -24.93 -12.11
C GLY A 112 4.08 -24.21 -10.82
N ILE A 113 4.76 -24.46 -9.69
CA ILE A 113 4.55 -23.77 -8.39
C ILE A 113 5.65 -22.74 -8.15
N GLU A 114 6.90 -23.18 -8.23
CA GLU A 114 8.10 -22.37 -8.06
C GLU A 114 8.60 -21.93 -9.44
N TYR A 115 9.01 -20.67 -9.56
CA TYR A 115 9.50 -20.06 -10.79
C TYR A 115 10.84 -19.41 -10.51
N LYS A 116 11.88 -19.82 -11.24
CA LYS A 116 13.24 -19.29 -11.12
C LYS A 116 13.70 -18.73 -12.46
N PHE A 117 13.78 -17.40 -12.55
CA PHE A 117 14.26 -16.69 -13.73
C PHE A 117 15.76 -16.41 -13.63
N PHE A 118 16.46 -16.71 -14.71
CA PHE A 118 17.89 -16.56 -14.88
C PHE A 118 18.21 -15.67 -16.07
N THR A 119 19.37 -15.04 -16.02
CA THR A 119 19.93 -14.22 -17.10
C THR A 119 21.46 -14.33 -17.07
N ASP A 120 22.16 -13.55 -17.87
CA ASP A 120 23.59 -13.61 -18.12
C ASP A 120 24.32 -12.32 -17.73
N LEU A 121 24.12 -11.89 -16.48
CA LEU A 121 24.69 -10.63 -15.98
C LEU A 121 26.20 -10.71 -15.82
N GLU A 122 26.72 -11.89 -15.46
CA GLU A 122 28.14 -12.07 -15.17
C GLU A 122 28.99 -12.22 -16.44
N ALA A 123 28.50 -12.98 -17.41
CA ALA A 123 29.17 -13.17 -18.70
C ALA A 123 28.13 -13.44 -19.79
N THR A 124 28.28 -12.76 -20.92
CA THR A 124 27.36 -12.89 -22.07
C THR A 124 27.19 -14.35 -22.49
N ASN A 125 25.93 -14.75 -22.70
CA ASN A 125 25.54 -16.13 -23.03
C ASN A 125 26.03 -17.15 -22.01
N LYS A 126 26.25 -16.77 -20.74
CA LYS A 126 26.51 -17.71 -19.66
C LYS A 126 25.47 -17.46 -18.58
N MET A 127 24.57 -18.41 -18.41
CA MET A 127 23.54 -18.32 -17.39
C MET A 127 24.18 -18.16 -16.01
N ASP A 128 23.73 -17.18 -15.25
CA ASP A 128 24.14 -16.97 -13.87
C ASP A 128 23.77 -18.19 -13.01
N GLU A 129 24.60 -18.52 -12.02
CA GLU A 129 24.33 -19.66 -11.13
C GLU A 129 23.08 -19.46 -10.26
N LYS A 130 22.77 -18.20 -9.94
CA LYS A 130 21.64 -17.82 -9.07
C LYS A 130 20.56 -17.10 -9.87
N PRO A 131 19.28 -17.41 -9.65
CA PRO A 131 18.19 -16.68 -10.28
C PRO A 131 18.11 -15.25 -9.74
N PHE A 132 17.81 -14.29 -10.63
CA PHE A 132 17.61 -12.89 -10.23
C PHE A 132 16.18 -12.64 -9.73
N LEU A 133 15.21 -13.44 -10.20
CA LEU A 133 13.82 -13.42 -9.75
C LEU A 133 13.38 -14.84 -9.43
N GLU A 134 12.86 -15.04 -8.22
CA GLU A 134 12.35 -16.32 -7.75
C GLU A 134 11.07 -16.10 -6.95
N PHE A 135 10.04 -16.89 -7.22
CA PHE A 135 8.78 -16.82 -6.49
C PHE A 135 8.00 -18.14 -6.48
N ASP A 136 7.17 -18.29 -5.45
CA ASP A 136 6.11 -19.29 -5.37
C ASP A 136 4.80 -18.62 -5.79
N ILE A 137 4.18 -19.13 -6.86
CA ILE A 137 2.95 -18.54 -7.41
C ILE A 137 1.79 -18.57 -6.41
N THR A 138 1.83 -19.45 -5.41
CA THR A 138 0.83 -19.54 -4.34
C THR A 138 1.03 -18.51 -3.23
N LYS A 139 2.15 -17.79 -3.24
CA LYS A 139 2.54 -16.82 -2.21
C LYS A 139 2.97 -15.47 -2.80
N LEU A 140 2.36 -15.08 -3.92
CA LEU A 140 2.69 -13.84 -4.62
C LEU A 140 2.40 -12.60 -3.77
N LYS A 141 3.31 -11.62 -3.88
CA LYS A 141 3.18 -10.28 -3.31
C LYS A 141 3.20 -9.25 -4.44
N GLU A 142 2.60 -8.08 -4.21
CA GLU A 142 2.52 -6.99 -5.19
C GLU A 142 3.87 -6.68 -5.89
N PRO A 143 5.01 -6.56 -5.17
CA PRO A 143 6.28 -6.26 -5.83
C PRO A 143 6.71 -7.35 -6.81
N THR A 144 6.46 -8.61 -6.48
CA THR A 144 6.77 -9.75 -7.37
C THR A 144 5.89 -9.73 -8.61
N ILE A 145 4.61 -9.40 -8.47
CA ILE A 145 3.67 -9.27 -9.61
C ILE A 145 4.16 -8.19 -10.57
N ASN A 146 4.67 -7.07 -10.05
CA ASN A 146 5.25 -6.00 -10.88
C ASN A 146 6.50 -6.46 -11.65
N GLU A 147 7.32 -7.34 -11.07
CA GLU A 147 8.45 -7.94 -11.78
C GLU A 147 8.00 -8.94 -12.84
N ILE A 148 6.99 -9.78 -12.55
CA ILE A 148 6.38 -10.70 -13.54
C ILE A 148 5.78 -9.93 -14.72
N LEU A 149 5.13 -8.79 -14.46
CA LEU A 149 4.52 -7.96 -15.50
C LEU A 149 5.51 -7.51 -16.57
N LYS A 150 6.80 -7.37 -16.24
CA LYS A 150 7.84 -7.02 -17.23
C LYS A 150 8.06 -8.13 -18.26
N PHE A 151 7.72 -9.38 -17.93
CA PHE A 151 7.77 -10.51 -18.86
C PHE A 151 6.50 -10.67 -19.71
N HIS A 152 5.47 -9.87 -19.45
CA HIS A 152 4.27 -9.86 -20.27
C HIS A 152 4.60 -9.32 -21.67
N LYS A 153 4.05 -9.94 -22.72
CA LYS A 153 4.33 -9.64 -24.14
C LYS A 153 4.27 -8.14 -24.47
N SER A 154 3.29 -7.41 -23.93
CA SER A 154 3.14 -5.96 -24.18
C SER A 154 4.17 -5.06 -23.47
N ASN A 155 4.94 -5.61 -22.54
CA ASN A 155 5.86 -4.89 -21.65
C ASN A 155 7.29 -5.42 -21.73
N PHE A 156 7.53 -6.41 -22.60
CA PHE A 156 8.80 -7.10 -22.68
C PHE A 156 9.88 -6.18 -23.26
N ASP A 157 10.89 -5.89 -22.45
CA ASP A 157 12.05 -5.08 -22.82
C ASP A 157 13.30 -5.71 -22.19
N ILE A 158 14.17 -6.24 -23.05
CA ILE A 158 15.37 -6.97 -22.63
C ILE A 158 16.27 -6.08 -21.78
N ASP A 159 16.55 -4.84 -22.21
CA ASP A 159 17.49 -3.95 -21.54
C ASP A 159 16.93 -3.49 -20.19
N GLN A 160 15.63 -3.18 -20.11
CA GLN A 160 14.98 -2.81 -18.86
C GLN A 160 14.98 -3.98 -17.86
N ILE A 161 14.70 -5.20 -18.32
CA ILE A 161 14.66 -6.38 -17.45
C ILE A 161 16.07 -6.72 -16.96
N VAL A 162 17.10 -6.72 -17.82
CA VAL A 162 18.51 -6.98 -17.45
C VAL A 162 19.01 -5.98 -16.41
N ASN A 163 18.71 -4.69 -16.59
CA ASN A 163 19.09 -3.65 -15.63
C ASN A 163 18.44 -3.86 -14.26
N ASN A 164 17.14 -4.23 -14.25
CA ASN A 164 16.44 -4.56 -13.01
C ASN A 164 16.95 -5.85 -12.36
N ALA A 165 17.26 -6.87 -13.16
CA ALA A 165 17.77 -8.16 -12.71
C ALA A 165 19.03 -8.01 -11.85
N SER A 166 19.96 -7.12 -12.25
CA SER A 166 21.16 -6.82 -11.47
C SER A 166 20.81 -6.31 -10.06
N SER A 167 19.88 -5.35 -9.98
CA SER A 167 19.45 -4.78 -8.71
C SER A 167 18.70 -5.80 -7.84
N LEU A 168 17.85 -6.64 -8.44
CA LEU A 168 17.13 -7.71 -7.73
C LEU A 168 18.08 -8.76 -7.17
N LYS A 169 19.04 -9.24 -7.98
CA LYS A 169 20.05 -10.22 -7.59
C LYS A 169 20.85 -9.73 -6.38
N TYR A 170 21.41 -8.51 -6.46
CA TYR A 170 22.18 -7.97 -5.33
C TYR A 170 21.32 -7.66 -4.11
N SER A 171 20.10 -7.12 -4.28
CA SER A 171 19.21 -6.86 -3.15
C SER A 171 18.84 -8.15 -2.41
N LYS A 172 18.61 -9.25 -3.14
CA LYS A 172 18.34 -10.58 -2.54
C LYS A 172 19.54 -11.08 -1.73
N GLU A 173 20.74 -11.03 -2.29
CA GLU A 173 21.96 -11.49 -1.59
C GLU A 173 22.28 -10.62 -0.37
N ILE A 174 22.11 -9.30 -0.47
CA ILE A 174 22.28 -8.37 0.67
C ILE A 174 21.28 -8.70 1.78
N LYS A 175 20.00 -8.91 1.45
CA LYS A 175 18.97 -9.31 2.43
C LYS A 175 19.31 -10.63 3.10
N LYS A 176 19.83 -11.60 2.34
CA LYS A 176 20.26 -12.90 2.87
C LYS A 176 21.39 -12.73 3.88
N ILE A 177 22.44 -11.98 3.52
CA ILE A 177 23.56 -11.69 4.41
C ILE A 177 23.06 -10.98 5.66
N PHE A 178 22.23 -9.94 5.50
CA PHE A 178 21.69 -9.20 6.64
C PHE A 178 20.86 -10.09 7.56
N ASN A 179 20.00 -10.96 7.03
CA ASN A 179 19.26 -11.93 7.84
C ASN A 179 20.18 -12.87 8.63
N THR A 180 21.27 -13.35 8.02
CA THR A 180 22.28 -14.13 8.75
C THR A 180 22.80 -13.33 9.94
N GLN A 181 23.18 -12.06 9.71
CA GLN A 181 23.67 -11.19 10.79
C GLN A 181 22.62 -10.92 11.89
N LEU A 182 21.33 -10.93 11.57
CA LEU A 182 20.26 -10.75 12.56
C LEU A 182 20.10 -11.98 13.47
N VAL A 183 20.27 -13.18 12.92
CA VAL A 183 20.06 -14.45 13.63
C VAL A 183 21.32 -14.89 14.37
N ASP A 184 22.45 -14.92 13.67
CA ASP A 184 23.76 -15.29 14.22
C ASP A 184 24.83 -14.33 13.67
N PRO A 185 25.06 -13.20 14.36
CA PRO A 185 26.06 -12.21 13.97
C PRO A 185 27.45 -12.81 13.77
N GLU A 186 28.05 -12.56 12.61
CA GLU A 186 29.43 -12.95 12.32
C GLU A 186 30.43 -11.99 12.97
N ASN A 187 31.66 -12.46 13.19
CA ASN A 187 32.71 -11.69 13.87
C ASN A 187 32.99 -10.32 13.24
N ASP A 188 32.94 -10.22 11.91
CA ASP A 188 33.17 -8.94 11.22
C ASP A 188 32.06 -7.93 11.48
N PHE A 189 30.82 -8.39 11.57
CA PHE A 189 29.67 -7.56 11.94
C PHE A 189 29.74 -7.13 13.40
N ILE A 190 30.16 -8.02 14.30
CA ILE A 190 30.40 -7.68 15.71
C ILE A 190 31.55 -6.67 15.85
N ARG A 191 32.64 -6.83 15.09
CA ARG A 191 33.77 -5.89 15.04
C ARG A 191 33.34 -4.51 14.55
N PHE A 192 32.43 -4.45 13.58
CA PHE A 192 31.86 -3.19 13.08
C PHE A 192 31.22 -2.37 14.20
N PHE A 193 30.41 -2.98 15.08
CA PHE A 193 29.82 -2.25 16.21
C PHE A 193 30.85 -1.96 17.30
N SER A 194 31.56 -2.99 17.77
CA SER A 194 32.47 -2.87 18.90
C SER A 194 33.59 -1.85 18.67
N SER A 195 34.12 -1.74 17.45
CA SER A 195 35.17 -0.74 17.13
C SER A 195 34.70 0.72 17.23
N ARG A 196 33.39 0.97 17.19
CA ARG A 196 32.81 2.32 17.27
C ARG A 196 32.34 2.72 18.67
N VAL A 197 32.15 1.75 19.56
CA VAL A 197 31.59 1.98 20.89
C VAL A 197 32.53 1.58 22.02
N TYR A 198 33.50 0.70 21.76
CA TYR A 198 34.49 0.24 22.72
C TYR A 198 35.87 0.78 22.37
N SER A 199 36.47 1.52 23.29
CA SER A 199 37.79 2.15 23.11
C SER A 199 38.99 1.24 23.42
N GLY A 200 38.74 0.04 23.96
CA GLY A 200 39.78 -0.93 24.30
C GLY A 200 40.15 -1.87 23.14
N ARG A 201 41.12 -2.75 23.39
CA ARG A 201 41.51 -3.78 22.41
C ARG A 201 40.38 -4.79 22.20
N GLN A 202 40.07 -5.10 20.94
CA GLN A 202 39.11 -6.13 20.56
C GLN A 202 39.71 -7.54 20.74
N THR A 203 39.74 -8.02 21.98
CA THR A 203 40.10 -9.40 22.31
C THR A 203 38.92 -10.35 22.03
N GLU A 204 39.16 -11.65 21.93
CA GLU A 204 38.08 -12.64 21.74
C GLU A 204 37.01 -12.56 22.84
N ARG A 205 37.43 -12.34 24.09
CA ARG A 205 36.50 -12.15 25.20
C ARG A 205 35.60 -10.92 25.02
N VAL A 206 36.14 -9.83 24.47
CA VAL A 206 35.37 -8.62 24.16
C VAL A 206 34.41 -8.92 23.00
N LEU A 207 34.85 -9.62 21.96
CA LEU A 207 33.98 -9.99 20.84
C LEU A 207 32.83 -10.90 21.26
N GLU A 208 33.05 -11.87 22.15
CA GLU A 208 32.00 -12.74 22.68
C GLU A 208 30.95 -11.94 23.46
N GLN A 209 31.38 -11.03 24.33
CA GLN A 209 30.47 -10.12 25.04
C GLN A 209 29.69 -9.24 24.06
N PHE A 210 30.35 -8.72 23.04
CA PHE A 210 29.71 -7.91 22.02
C PHE A 210 28.76 -8.71 21.13
N LYS A 211 28.98 -10.01 20.93
CA LYS A 211 28.05 -10.88 20.20
C LYS A 211 26.67 -10.88 20.87
N GLU A 212 26.65 -11.10 22.19
CA GLU A 212 25.41 -11.07 22.98
C GLU A 212 24.76 -9.68 22.96
N LEU A 213 25.56 -8.63 23.16
CA LEU A 213 25.06 -7.25 23.18
C LEU A 213 24.48 -6.82 21.83
N VAL A 214 25.16 -7.14 20.72
CA VAL A 214 24.71 -6.81 19.36
C VAL A 214 23.43 -7.56 19.04
N SER A 215 23.39 -8.88 19.27
CA SER A 215 22.19 -9.69 19.02
C SER A 215 20.98 -9.18 19.84
N LYS A 216 21.17 -8.93 21.14
CA LYS A 216 20.11 -8.40 22.01
C LYS A 216 19.63 -7.02 21.55
N SER A 217 20.54 -6.11 21.25
CA SER A 217 20.20 -4.73 20.86
C SER A 217 19.45 -4.68 19.53
N ILE A 218 19.85 -5.50 18.55
CA ILE A 218 19.18 -5.60 17.26
C ILE A 218 17.77 -6.15 17.42
N ASN A 219 17.60 -7.25 18.17
CA ASN A 219 16.28 -7.84 18.40
C ASN A 219 15.34 -6.89 19.15
N GLN A 220 15.87 -6.16 20.13
CA GLN A 220 15.11 -5.14 20.84
C GLN A 220 14.68 -4.02 19.88
N LEU A 221 15.60 -3.48 19.07
CA LEU A 221 15.28 -2.43 18.09
C LEU A 221 14.23 -2.88 17.07
N ILE A 222 14.32 -4.12 16.58
CA ILE A 222 13.31 -4.67 15.66
C ILE A 222 11.95 -4.75 16.35
N SER A 223 11.91 -5.21 17.60
CA SER A 223 10.67 -5.32 18.38
C SER A 223 10.05 -3.94 18.61
N GLU A 224 10.86 -2.94 18.96
CA GLU A 224 10.43 -1.54 19.09
C GLU A 224 9.84 -1.03 17.77
N ARG A 225 10.53 -1.23 16.63
CA ARG A 225 10.02 -0.82 15.31
C ARG A 225 8.73 -1.52 14.88
N VAL A 226 8.57 -2.80 15.23
CA VAL A 226 7.35 -3.55 14.95
C VAL A 226 6.21 -3.03 15.81
N ASN A 227 6.45 -2.80 17.11
CA ASN A 227 5.47 -2.20 18.02
C ASN A 227 5.07 -0.80 17.56
N ASP A 228 6.03 0.06 17.19
CA ASP A 228 5.75 1.40 16.66
C ASP A 228 4.84 1.33 15.42
N ARG A 229 5.10 0.38 14.52
CA ARG A 229 4.28 0.17 13.32
C ARG A 229 2.90 -0.38 13.66
N LEU A 230 2.80 -1.35 14.56
CA LEU A 230 1.52 -1.91 15.02
C LEU A 230 0.69 -0.84 15.72
N HIS A 231 1.27 -0.06 16.64
CA HIS A 231 0.59 1.08 17.25
C HIS A 231 0.16 2.11 16.20
N SER A 232 1.01 2.42 15.21
CA SER A 232 0.62 3.34 14.14
C SER A 232 -0.48 2.80 13.21
N ALA A 233 -0.57 1.48 13.05
CA ALA A 233 -1.60 0.81 12.26
C ALA A 233 -2.90 0.63 13.04
N LEU A 234 -2.82 0.28 14.33
CA LEU A 234 -3.94 0.21 15.26
C LEU A 234 -4.56 1.57 15.47
N ASN A 235 -3.77 2.64 15.61
CA ASN A 235 -4.32 3.99 15.68
C ASN A 235 -5.00 4.41 14.37
N LYS A 236 -4.52 3.93 13.21
CA LYS A 236 -5.19 4.13 11.92
C LYS A 236 -6.44 3.25 11.75
N GLU A 237 -6.46 2.07 12.34
CA GLU A 237 -7.64 1.20 12.41
C GLU A 237 -8.65 1.74 13.43
N GLU A 238 -8.23 2.36 14.52
CA GLU A 238 -9.10 3.11 15.45
C GLU A 238 -9.65 4.37 14.78
N GLU A 239 -8.83 5.13 14.05
CA GLU A 239 -9.31 6.25 13.21
C GLU A 239 -10.27 5.75 12.14
N LYS A 240 -10.00 4.61 11.49
CA LYS A 240 -10.91 3.99 10.50
C LYS A 240 -12.13 3.32 11.09
N LEU A 241 -12.09 2.76 12.30
CA LEU A 241 -13.23 2.19 13.02
C LEU A 241 -14.10 3.31 13.58
N VAL A 242 -13.51 4.45 13.91
CA VAL A 242 -14.25 5.69 14.15
C VAL A 242 -14.89 6.15 12.83
N GLU A 243 -14.19 6.16 11.69
CA GLU A 243 -14.76 6.50 10.36
C GLU A 243 -15.80 5.46 9.84
N GLU A 244 -15.65 4.16 10.11
CA GLU A 244 -16.54 3.08 9.67
C GLU A 244 -17.74 2.89 10.60
N ASN A 245 -17.61 3.16 11.91
CA ASN A 245 -18.78 3.35 12.78
C ASN A 245 -19.55 4.62 12.38
N ILE A 246 -18.85 5.67 11.90
CA ILE A 246 -19.48 6.85 11.28
C ILE A 246 -20.16 6.49 9.94
N GLU A 247 -19.62 5.58 9.10
CA GLU A 247 -20.23 5.19 7.82
C GLU A 247 -21.34 4.13 7.92
N SER A 248 -21.30 3.24 8.91
CA SER A 248 -22.34 2.20 9.12
C SER A 248 -23.58 2.73 9.85
N GLU A 249 -23.45 3.77 10.69
CA GLU A 249 -24.59 4.57 11.16
C GLU A 249 -25.11 5.54 10.09
N GLN A 250 -24.29 5.98 9.12
CA GLN A 250 -24.69 6.92 8.07
C GLN A 250 -25.55 6.34 6.93
N LYS A 251 -25.89 5.04 6.96
CA LYS A 251 -26.91 4.50 6.04
C LYS A 251 -28.35 4.68 6.52
N ASN A 252 -28.58 5.21 7.73
CA ASN A 252 -29.85 5.82 8.12
C ASN A 252 -29.60 6.85 9.24
N GLU A 253 -29.53 8.14 8.87
CA GLU A 253 -29.83 9.38 9.64
C GLU A 253 -28.74 10.50 9.60
N SER A 254 -29.19 11.70 9.16
CA SER A 254 -28.68 13.08 9.33
C SER A 254 -27.17 13.37 9.61
N LYS A 255 -26.47 13.96 8.62
CA LYS A 255 -25.09 14.53 8.74
C LYS A 255 -24.99 15.89 9.46
N ILE A 256 -25.91 16.19 10.37
CA ILE A 256 -25.92 17.41 11.18
C ILE A 256 -26.11 16.97 12.63
N VAL A 257 -25.06 17.09 13.44
CA VAL A 257 -25.09 16.75 14.87
C VAL A 257 -24.99 18.04 15.65
N THR A 258 -26.13 18.51 16.14
CA THR A 258 -26.18 19.64 17.07
C THR A 258 -25.53 19.22 18.39
N THR A 259 -24.46 19.89 18.76
CA THR A 259 -23.70 19.58 19.97
C THR A 259 -24.36 20.17 21.22
N GLU A 260 -24.16 19.56 22.40
CA GLU A 260 -24.66 20.13 23.66
C GLU A 260 -24.07 21.52 23.92
N GLU A 261 -22.85 21.76 23.45
CA GLU A 261 -22.18 23.07 23.52
C GLU A 261 -22.89 24.14 22.66
N GLU A 262 -23.35 23.80 21.46
CA GLU A 262 -24.16 24.70 20.63
C GLU A 262 -25.53 24.98 21.25
N MET A 263 -26.13 23.97 21.89
CA MET A 263 -27.39 24.13 22.61
C MET A 263 -27.23 24.98 23.88
N GLU A 264 -26.12 24.86 24.59
CA GLU A 264 -25.79 25.71 25.74
C GLU A 264 -25.63 27.17 25.31
N ALA A 265 -24.84 27.42 24.26
CA ALA A 265 -24.69 28.76 23.68
C ALA A 265 -26.02 29.33 23.18
N TYR A 266 -26.86 28.50 22.54
CA TYR A 266 -28.20 28.89 22.10
C TYR A 266 -29.07 29.32 23.28
N ARG A 267 -29.09 28.55 24.38
CA ARG A 267 -29.84 28.90 25.60
C ARG A 267 -29.38 30.24 26.18
N ILE A 268 -28.08 30.53 26.19
CA ILE A 268 -27.56 31.83 26.62
C ILE A 268 -28.06 32.95 25.70
N VAL A 269 -27.98 32.76 24.38
CA VAL A 269 -28.46 33.75 23.41
C VAL A 269 -29.96 33.99 23.57
N VAL A 270 -30.78 32.94 23.71
CA VAL A 270 -32.23 33.08 24.00
C VAL A 270 -32.47 33.86 25.30
N ALA A 271 -31.70 33.58 26.36
CA ALA A 271 -31.80 34.28 27.64
C ALA A 271 -31.43 35.77 27.56
N ILE A 272 -30.54 36.15 26.65
CA ILE A 272 -30.21 37.54 26.34
C ILE A 272 -31.34 38.18 25.52
N LEU A 273 -31.74 37.56 24.41
CA LEU A 273 -32.66 38.12 23.43
C LEU A 273 -34.10 38.26 23.96
N ARG A 274 -34.51 37.40 24.91
CA ARG A 274 -35.83 37.49 25.55
C ARG A 274 -36.10 38.81 26.29
N LYS A 275 -35.06 39.65 26.48
CA LYS A 275 -35.21 41.02 27.00
C LYS A 275 -35.92 41.94 26.00
N LYS A 276 -35.95 41.60 24.71
CA LYS A 276 -36.58 42.40 23.64
C LYS A 276 -37.67 41.67 22.86
N ILE A 277 -37.52 40.36 22.64
CA ILE A 277 -38.45 39.58 21.80
C ILE A 277 -38.97 38.34 22.54
N GLN A 278 -40.09 37.80 22.06
CA GLN A 278 -40.62 36.53 22.56
C GLN A 278 -39.71 35.35 22.15
N VAL A 279 -39.62 34.32 22.98
CA VAL A 279 -38.70 33.19 22.78
C VAL A 279 -39.05 32.41 21.52
N GLU A 280 -40.34 32.33 21.19
CA GLU A 280 -40.89 31.64 20.01
C GLU A 280 -40.40 32.26 18.69
N ARG A 281 -39.94 33.52 18.74
CA ARG A 281 -39.35 34.23 17.59
C ARG A 281 -37.87 33.92 17.40
N VAL A 282 -37.22 33.25 18.34
CA VAL A 282 -35.82 32.84 18.22
C VAL A 282 -35.80 31.39 17.77
N ALA A 283 -35.29 31.16 16.56
CA ALA A 283 -35.12 29.84 15.99
C ALA A 283 -33.63 29.53 15.82
N TYR A 284 -33.28 28.26 15.79
CA TYR A 284 -31.94 27.83 15.41
C TYR A 284 -31.97 26.94 14.18
N ARG A 285 -30.88 26.97 13.40
CA ARG A 285 -30.65 26.07 12.28
C ARG A 285 -29.20 25.64 12.29
N ASP A 286 -29.01 24.35 12.47
CA ASP A 286 -27.70 23.75 12.43
C ASP A 286 -27.27 23.48 10.99
N THR A 287 -26.04 23.84 10.66
CA THR A 287 -25.45 23.70 9.33
C THR A 287 -24.03 23.16 9.47
N GLN A 288 -23.53 22.49 8.44
CA GLN A 288 -22.18 21.91 8.48
C GLN A 288 -21.05 22.92 8.79
N SER A 289 -21.26 24.21 8.51
CA SER A 289 -20.22 25.24 8.69
C SER A 289 -20.38 26.08 9.97
N TYR A 290 -21.59 26.14 10.53
CA TYR A 290 -21.90 26.93 11.73
C TYR A 290 -23.30 26.58 12.27
N PHE A 291 -23.53 26.84 13.55
CA PHE A 291 -24.86 26.82 14.15
C PHE A 291 -25.50 28.21 14.07
N GLY A 292 -26.60 28.35 13.34
CA GLY A 292 -27.26 29.64 13.09
C GLY A 292 -28.38 29.92 14.08
N VAL A 293 -28.43 31.14 14.62
CA VAL A 293 -29.57 31.66 15.40
C VAL A 293 -30.27 32.73 14.58
N LEU A 294 -31.58 32.59 14.38
CA LEU A 294 -32.39 33.36 13.44
C LEU A 294 -33.62 33.97 14.14
N LEU A 295 -33.99 35.17 13.70
CA LEU A 295 -35.25 35.79 14.08
C LEU A 295 -36.37 35.30 13.14
N ASP A 296 -37.51 34.92 13.71
CA ASP A 296 -38.72 34.45 13.01
C ASP A 296 -38.46 33.28 12.04
N ASP A 297 -37.50 32.40 12.36
CA ASP A 297 -37.04 31.30 11.50
C ASP A 297 -36.70 31.73 10.04
N ASN A 298 -36.18 32.96 9.89
CA ASN A 298 -35.91 33.56 8.59
C ASN A 298 -34.41 33.70 8.33
N ASN A 299 -33.91 33.02 7.29
CA ASN A 299 -32.51 33.09 6.86
C ASN A 299 -32.04 34.51 6.51
N ARG A 300 -32.96 35.47 6.25
CA ARG A 300 -32.64 36.88 5.99
C ARG A 300 -32.57 37.74 7.25
N LYS A 301 -32.88 37.19 8.42
CA LYS A 301 -32.81 37.84 9.73
C LYS A 301 -31.91 37.06 10.71
N PRO A 302 -30.62 36.83 10.39
CA PRO A 302 -29.73 36.14 11.31
C PRO A 302 -29.40 37.01 12.54
N LEU A 303 -29.53 36.44 13.73
CA LEU A 303 -29.23 37.11 15.01
C LEU A 303 -27.76 36.91 15.39
N CYS A 304 -27.26 35.68 15.27
CA CYS A 304 -25.84 35.36 15.39
C CYS A 304 -25.53 33.97 14.78
N ARG A 305 -24.25 33.63 14.70
CA ARG A 305 -23.76 32.30 14.28
C ARG A 305 -22.67 31.79 15.23
N PHE A 306 -22.70 30.53 15.58
CA PHE A 306 -21.64 29.88 16.35
C PHE A 306 -20.70 29.13 15.41
N HIS A 307 -19.41 29.46 15.47
CA HIS A 307 -18.36 28.77 14.71
C HIS A 307 -17.48 28.00 15.71
N PHE A 308 -17.99 26.88 16.22
CA PHE A 308 -17.34 26.10 17.27
C PHE A 308 -16.54 24.89 16.74
N ASN A 309 -16.66 24.59 15.44
CA ASN A 309 -16.02 23.43 14.79
C ASN A 309 -14.48 23.55 14.63
N GLY A 310 -13.87 24.68 15.02
CA GLY A 310 -12.43 24.94 14.89
C GLY A 310 -11.70 25.04 16.23
N LYS A 311 -10.36 25.05 16.20
CA LYS A 311 -9.49 25.22 17.39
C LYS A 311 -9.75 26.52 18.17
N THR A 312 -10.36 27.52 17.54
CA THR A 312 -10.72 28.79 18.15
C THR A 312 -12.20 29.03 17.90
N LYS A 313 -12.93 29.37 18.96
CA LYS A 313 -14.38 29.56 18.93
C LYS A 313 -14.72 31.01 18.62
N TYR A 314 -15.72 31.20 17.77
CA TYR A 314 -16.20 32.54 17.41
C TYR A 314 -17.72 32.62 17.45
N VAL A 315 -18.22 33.80 17.81
CA VAL A 315 -19.61 34.21 17.61
C VAL A 315 -19.65 35.22 16.48
N GLY A 316 -20.33 34.88 15.39
CA GLY A 316 -20.63 35.81 14.29
C GLY A 316 -21.80 36.71 14.66
N LEU A 317 -21.58 38.02 14.63
CA LEU A 317 -22.56 39.07 14.88
C LEU A 317 -22.83 39.86 13.59
N PHE A 318 -24.01 40.45 13.45
CA PHE A 318 -24.43 41.14 12.23
C PHE A 318 -24.62 42.64 12.46
N ASP A 319 -24.17 43.44 11.51
CA ASP A 319 -24.42 44.88 11.47
C ASP A 319 -25.69 45.24 10.66
N ALA A 320 -26.02 46.54 10.57
CA ALA A 320 -27.16 47.03 9.80
C ALA A 320 -27.11 46.67 8.30
N ASN A 321 -25.91 46.44 7.75
CA ASN A 321 -25.71 46.00 6.37
C ASN A 321 -25.75 44.47 6.22
N LYS A 322 -26.11 43.74 7.28
CA LYS A 322 -26.11 42.27 7.37
C LYS A 322 -24.74 41.65 7.13
N LYS A 323 -23.68 42.39 7.38
CA LYS A 323 -22.31 41.88 7.30
C LYS A 323 -21.96 41.18 8.61
N GLU A 324 -21.42 39.97 8.48
CA GLU A 324 -20.98 39.17 9.63
C GLU A 324 -19.59 39.62 10.10
N VAL A 325 -19.46 39.87 11.41
CA VAL A 325 -18.19 40.11 12.12
C VAL A 325 -18.02 39.04 13.18
N ARG A 326 -16.85 38.39 13.21
CA ARG A 326 -16.58 37.27 14.13
C ARG A 326 -15.86 37.76 15.37
N GLU A 327 -16.50 37.61 16.52
CA GLU A 327 -15.90 37.87 17.83
C GLU A 327 -15.39 36.57 18.43
N LYS A 328 -14.11 36.56 18.83
CA LYS A 328 -13.48 35.39 19.44
C LYS A 328 -13.99 35.23 20.88
N ILE A 329 -14.32 34.00 21.26
CA ILE A 329 -14.65 33.62 22.63
C ILE A 329 -13.72 32.53 23.13
N GLU A 330 -13.42 32.52 24.42
CA GLU A 330 -12.57 31.49 25.05
C GLU A 330 -13.43 30.41 25.74
N LYS A 331 -14.57 30.81 26.31
CA LYS A 331 -15.59 29.93 26.88
C LYS A 331 -17.01 30.38 26.51
N ILE A 332 -17.98 29.48 26.60
CA ILE A 332 -19.38 29.73 26.21
C ILE A 332 -20.00 30.89 27.01
N ASP A 333 -19.65 31.03 28.30
CA ASP A 333 -20.03 32.18 29.12
C ASP A 333 -19.64 33.56 28.54
N ASP A 334 -18.61 33.63 27.69
CA ASP A 334 -18.18 34.91 27.12
C ASP A 334 -19.25 35.53 26.21
N ILE A 335 -20.25 34.75 25.77
CA ILE A 335 -21.42 35.26 25.03
C ILE A 335 -22.16 36.35 25.82
N TYR A 336 -22.17 36.30 27.16
CA TYR A 336 -22.77 37.36 27.98
C TYR A 336 -22.09 38.73 27.80
N LYS A 337 -20.83 38.78 27.37
CA LYS A 337 -20.12 40.03 27.06
C LYS A 337 -20.59 40.66 25.75
N LEU A 338 -21.33 39.92 24.92
CA LEU A 338 -21.85 40.34 23.62
C LEU A 338 -23.33 40.75 23.69
N ASP A 339 -23.90 40.87 24.90
CA ASP A 339 -25.33 41.08 25.12
C ASP A 339 -25.88 42.33 24.41
N PHE A 340 -25.16 43.45 24.49
CA PHE A 340 -25.50 44.70 23.84
C PHE A 340 -25.56 44.54 22.32
N LEU A 341 -24.59 43.86 21.73
CA LEU A 341 -24.51 43.66 20.27
C LEU A 341 -25.62 42.74 19.78
N LEU A 342 -25.88 41.63 20.51
CA LEU A 342 -26.97 40.71 20.19
C LEU A 342 -28.35 41.39 20.23
N LEU A 343 -28.59 42.23 21.24
CA LEU A 343 -29.82 43.00 21.37
C LEU A 343 -29.93 44.10 20.30
N LYS A 344 -28.81 44.67 19.85
CA LYS A 344 -28.78 45.66 18.78
C LYS A 344 -29.10 45.06 17.41
N THR A 345 -28.74 43.80 17.18
CA THR A 345 -29.08 43.08 15.93
C THR A 345 -30.59 42.98 15.71
N ILE A 346 -31.39 42.87 16.78
CA ILE A 346 -32.87 42.88 16.69
C ILE A 346 -33.37 44.21 16.12
N ASP A 347 -32.81 45.33 16.58
CA ASP A 347 -33.28 46.68 16.19
C ASP A 347 -33.17 46.88 14.69
N TYR A 348 -32.09 46.38 14.08
CA TYR A 348 -31.92 46.44 12.62
C TYR A 348 -33.05 45.73 11.86
N TYR A 349 -33.69 44.70 12.45
CA TYR A 349 -34.76 43.96 11.79
C TYR A 349 -36.15 44.51 12.13
N GLU A 350 -36.36 45.07 13.31
CA GLU A 350 -37.65 45.67 13.71
C GLU A 350 -37.82 47.09 13.15
N GLU A 351 -36.76 47.91 13.07
CA GLU A 351 -36.83 49.25 12.43
C GLU A 351 -37.14 49.15 10.91
N LEU A 352 -36.59 48.13 10.23
CA LEU A 352 -36.85 47.86 8.81
C LEU A 352 -38.28 47.41 8.51
N GLU A 353 -39.05 46.95 9.51
CA GLU A 353 -40.47 46.62 9.34
C GLU A 353 -41.36 47.85 9.52
N VAL A 354 -40.95 48.83 10.33
CA VAL A 354 -41.68 50.10 10.51
C VAL A 354 -41.56 51.01 9.28
N GLU A 355 -40.40 51.04 8.60
CA GLU A 355 -40.21 51.79 7.33
C GLU A 355 -40.92 51.18 6.11
N LYS A 356 -41.43 49.94 6.21
CA LYS A 356 -42.20 49.28 5.13
C LYS A 356 -43.71 49.40 5.29
N VAL A 357 -44.17 49.80 6.48
CA VAL A 357 -45.60 49.91 6.84
C VAL A 357 -46.06 51.37 6.87
N ASN A 358 -45.13 52.33 6.96
CA ASN A 358 -45.35 53.74 6.61
C ASN A 358 -44.96 54.01 5.16
#